data_AF-A0A257VI31-F1
#
_entry.id   AF-A0A257VI31-F1
#
_cell.length_a   1.000
_cell.length_b   1.000
_cell.length_c   1.000
_cell.angle_alpha   90.00
_cell.angle_beta   90.00
_cell.angle_gamma   90.00
#
_symmetry.space_group_name_H-M   'P 1'
#
loop_
_entity.id
_entity.type
_entity.pdbx_description
1 polymer ?
#
loop_
_entity_poly.entity_id
_entity_poly.type
_entity_poly.pdbx_seq_one_letter_code
_entity_poly.pdbx_strand_id
1 'polypeptide(L)'
;MVAAAGVAGGIRKFGFTPEQKAFYANERTLNFVRPGLVLRVLGAEIAADGTMTATVRITDPMGVPLDREGRVTPGVVGLSFVAATIPQDSKHYTSYTTRVQRSPITGVSATQAAADTGGVFTKLADGDYRYTFRTKAPAGFDRTATHTIGVYSSRNLNEFELGVSYASATFNFVPAGGEVTKVRDVIKTASCNACHTQVSAHGGSRRGVEMCVLCHSPQTVDPDTGNTVDMTVMTHKIHMGKELPSVRAGGKYSIIGFGQQETDYSHVGFPANNRNCAACHMQEGPNAATQATAMYQPTRMACGSCHDDIDFAAGKGHPVQLDDSRCAQCHRPSGQREWDLSIDGAHTRPEKSQNLKGIAIEIIEVRDTNPGQQPSISYRLKDSDGNALTPLELTSLSFVLAGPTSDYTAYWSESGRTDPPSP
;
A
#
# COMPACT_ATOMS: atom_id res chain seq x y z
N MET A 1 -4.37 -42.60 37.20
CA MET A 1 -3.54 -41.41 36.89
C MET A 1 -4.45 -40.20 36.89
N VAL A 2 -4.31 -39.32 37.88
CA VAL A 2 -5.09 -38.08 37.99
C VAL A 2 -4.26 -36.99 37.31
N ALA A 3 -4.77 -36.44 36.20
CA ALA A 3 -4.13 -35.32 35.52
C ALA A 3 -4.67 -34.01 36.12
N ALA A 4 -3.79 -33.27 36.81
CA ALA A 4 -4.06 -31.90 37.21
C ALA A 4 -3.67 -30.96 36.07
N ALA A 5 -4.63 -30.24 35.51
CA ALA A 5 -4.38 -29.16 34.57
C ALA A 5 -4.11 -27.87 35.35
N GLY A 6 -2.84 -27.45 35.39
CA GLY A 6 -2.47 -26.15 35.90
C GLY A 6 -2.87 -25.05 34.92
N VAL A 7 -3.89 -24.27 35.25
CA VAL A 7 -4.23 -23.04 34.53
C VAL A 7 -3.18 -21.99 34.91
N ALA A 8 -2.15 -21.84 34.08
CA ALA A 8 -1.23 -20.71 34.17
C ALA A 8 -1.97 -19.45 33.69
N GLY A 9 -2.56 -18.72 34.63
CA GLY A 9 -3.06 -17.36 34.42
C GLY A 9 -1.89 -16.40 34.19
N GLY A 10 -1.34 -16.40 32.97
CA GLY A 10 -0.44 -15.36 32.53
C GLY A 10 -1.21 -14.06 32.41
N ILE A 11 -0.94 -13.10 33.30
CA ILE A 11 -1.38 -11.71 33.14
C ILE A 11 -0.80 -11.23 31.81
N ARG A 12 -1.60 -11.20 30.74
CA ARG A 12 -1.26 -10.43 29.55
C ARG A 12 -1.12 -8.99 30.02
N LYS A 13 0.12 -8.47 30.07
CA LYS A 13 0.34 -7.03 30.14
C LYS A 13 -0.28 -6.44 28.88
N PHE A 14 -1.52 -5.95 29.00
CA PHE A 14 -2.10 -5.05 28.02
C PHE A 14 -1.21 -3.80 28.05
N GLY A 15 -0.24 -3.73 27.14
CA GLY A 15 0.50 -2.50 26.91
C GLY A 15 -0.46 -1.51 26.28
N PHE A 16 -0.67 -0.37 26.92
CA PHE A 16 -1.40 0.74 26.34
C PHE A 16 -0.78 1.11 24.97
N THR A 17 -1.61 1.37 23.96
CA THR A 17 -1.16 1.96 22.69
C THR A 17 -0.58 3.36 22.94
N PRO A 18 0.26 3.93 22.06
CA PRO A 18 0.75 5.30 22.20
C PRO A 18 -0.38 6.33 22.40
N GLU A 19 -1.52 6.13 21.73
CA GLU A 19 -2.71 6.97 21.85
C GLU A 19 -3.35 6.82 23.23
N GLN A 20 -3.43 5.59 23.76
CA GLN A 20 -3.92 5.34 25.12
C GLN A 20 -2.95 5.90 26.19
N LYS A 21 -1.64 5.79 25.98
CA LYS A 21 -0.64 6.38 26.88
C LYS A 21 -0.73 7.91 26.87
N ALA A 22 -0.93 8.52 25.70
CA ALA A 22 -1.20 9.95 25.61
C ALA A 22 -2.51 10.32 26.32
N PHE A 23 -3.56 9.51 26.20
CA PHE A 23 -4.84 9.73 26.89
C PHE A 23 -4.72 9.65 28.44
N TYR A 24 -3.88 8.75 28.96
CA TYR A 24 -3.65 8.60 30.40
C TYR A 24 -2.46 9.40 30.94
N ALA A 25 -1.69 10.08 30.07
CA ALA A 25 -0.59 10.94 30.49
C ALA A 25 -1.14 12.17 31.21
N ASN A 26 -0.42 12.64 32.24
CA ASN A 26 -0.86 13.83 32.95
C ASN A 26 -0.90 15.04 31.99
N GLU A 27 -1.91 15.90 32.16
CA GLU A 27 -2.19 17.04 31.28
C GLU A 27 -1.01 18.04 31.21
N ARG A 28 -0.25 18.22 32.29
CA ARG A 28 0.96 19.06 32.31
C ARG A 28 2.08 18.46 31.44
N THR A 29 2.25 17.14 31.45
CA THR A 29 3.23 16.43 30.62
C THR A 29 2.85 16.56 29.14
N LEU A 30 1.58 16.40 28.79
CA LEU A 30 1.12 16.59 27.40
C LEU A 30 1.31 18.03 26.93
N ASN A 31 0.96 19.01 27.76
CA ASN A 31 1.11 20.43 27.44
C ASN A 31 2.59 20.86 27.32
N PHE A 32 3.49 20.23 28.09
CA PHE A 32 4.93 20.48 28.01
C PHE A 32 5.59 19.75 26.83
N VAL A 33 5.32 18.45 26.66
CA VAL A 33 5.96 17.61 25.65
C VAL A 33 5.42 17.89 24.25
N ARG A 34 4.12 18.20 24.15
CA ARG A 34 3.39 18.45 22.90
C ARG A 34 3.68 17.33 21.87
N PRO A 35 3.19 16.10 22.12
CA PRO A 35 3.55 14.94 21.33
C PRO A 35 3.15 15.11 19.86
N GLY A 36 3.88 14.44 18.98
CA GLY A 36 3.70 14.53 17.54
C GLY A 36 4.87 15.22 16.83
N LEU A 37 4.81 15.13 15.51
CA LEU A 37 5.80 15.66 14.60
C LEU A 37 5.12 15.95 13.27
N VAL A 38 5.26 17.18 12.80
CA VAL A 38 4.87 17.62 11.47
C VAL A 38 6.15 18.05 10.75
N LEU A 39 6.30 17.59 9.52
CA LEU A 39 7.45 17.88 8.67
C LEU A 39 6.97 18.51 7.37
N ARG A 40 7.63 19.58 6.94
CA ARG A 40 7.46 20.17 5.62
C ARG A 40 8.82 20.40 4.98
N VAL A 41 8.92 20.17 3.68
CA VAL A 41 10.04 20.63 2.87
C VAL A 41 9.62 21.97 2.27
N LEU A 42 10.31 23.05 2.65
CA LEU A 42 9.99 24.42 2.24
C LEU A 42 10.59 24.78 0.88
N GLY A 43 11.68 24.12 0.50
CA GLY A 43 12.36 24.33 -0.77
C GLY A 43 13.56 23.42 -0.95
N ALA A 44 14.04 23.30 -2.17
CA ALA A 44 15.23 22.55 -2.52
C ALA A 44 15.92 23.16 -3.74
N GLU A 45 17.24 22.98 -3.83
CA GLU A 45 18.07 23.52 -4.90
C GLU A 45 19.16 22.52 -5.28
N ILE A 46 19.57 22.54 -6.56
CA ILE A 46 20.80 21.89 -7.03
C ILE A 46 21.62 22.94 -7.76
N ALA A 47 22.76 23.29 -7.18
CA ALA A 47 23.70 24.24 -7.77
C ALA A 47 24.34 23.67 -9.04
N ALA A 48 24.93 24.54 -9.87
CA ALA A 48 25.57 24.13 -11.13
C ALA A 48 26.72 23.13 -10.94
N ASP A 49 27.36 23.13 -9.75
CA ASP A 49 28.41 22.18 -9.38
C ASP A 49 27.87 20.84 -8.83
N GLY A 50 26.55 20.65 -8.85
CA GLY A 50 25.86 19.46 -8.35
C GLY A 50 25.57 19.47 -6.85
N THR A 51 25.96 20.51 -6.10
CA THR A 51 25.64 20.60 -4.67
C THR A 51 24.14 20.72 -4.46
N MET A 52 23.56 19.79 -3.70
CA MET A 52 22.13 19.77 -3.41
C MET A 52 21.85 20.32 -2.01
N THR A 53 20.80 21.12 -1.87
CA THR A 53 20.31 21.59 -0.56
C THR A 53 18.80 21.43 -0.44
N ALA A 54 18.32 21.28 0.80
CA ALA A 54 16.90 21.27 1.12
C ALA A 54 16.65 22.09 2.38
N THR A 55 15.61 22.92 2.36
CA THR A 55 15.14 23.65 3.54
C THR A 55 13.89 22.97 4.08
N VAL A 56 13.87 22.66 5.37
CA VAL A 56 12.77 21.94 6.03
C VAL A 56 12.29 22.69 7.27
N ARG A 57 11.00 22.49 7.59
CA ARG A 57 10.38 22.92 8.83
C ARG A 57 9.87 21.72 9.62
N ILE A 58 10.19 21.68 10.90
CA ILE A 58 9.67 20.71 11.86
C ILE A 58 8.89 21.43 12.97
N THR A 59 7.66 20.98 13.20
CA THR A 59 6.78 21.50 14.26
C THR A 59 6.08 20.37 15.00
N ASP A 60 5.49 20.67 16.14
CA ASP A 60 4.44 19.83 16.70
C ASP A 60 3.12 20.00 15.91
N PRO A 61 2.07 19.22 16.22
CA PRO A 61 0.77 19.34 15.55
C PRO A 61 0.06 20.68 15.73
N MET A 62 0.44 21.48 16.73
CA MET A 62 -0.09 22.83 16.96
C MET A 62 0.68 23.90 16.18
N GLY A 63 1.73 23.52 15.45
CA GLY A 63 2.54 24.42 14.64
C GLY A 63 3.67 25.09 15.40
N VAL A 64 3.95 24.69 16.64
CA VAL A 64 5.09 25.25 17.40
C VAL A 64 6.39 24.62 16.89
N PRO A 65 7.44 25.43 16.60
CA PRO A 65 8.73 24.93 16.17
C PRO A 65 9.35 23.89 17.11
N LEU A 66 9.96 22.85 16.53
CA LEU A 66 10.71 21.84 17.27
C LEU A 66 12.22 22.02 17.08
N ASP A 67 12.97 21.83 18.16
CA ASP A 67 14.42 21.75 18.12
C ASP A 67 14.87 20.34 17.75
N ARG A 68 15.59 20.22 16.63
CA ARG A 68 16.12 18.97 16.10
C ARG A 68 16.98 18.22 17.12
N GLU A 69 17.79 18.93 17.89
CA GLU A 69 18.74 18.33 18.82
C GLU A 69 18.13 17.96 20.18
N GLY A 70 16.87 18.29 20.41
CA GLY A 70 16.18 18.01 21.67
C GLY A 70 16.70 18.82 22.86
N ARG A 71 17.42 19.93 22.63
CA ARG A 71 17.98 20.77 23.70
C ARG A 71 16.95 21.76 24.23
N VAL A 72 16.13 22.32 23.33
CA VAL A 72 15.12 23.34 23.68
C VAL A 72 13.72 22.76 23.77
N THR A 73 13.39 21.78 22.92
CA THR A 73 12.10 21.08 22.94
C THR A 73 12.27 19.60 23.26
N PRO A 74 11.35 18.97 24.00
CA PRO A 74 11.43 17.55 24.33
C PRO A 74 11.57 16.63 23.12
N GLY A 75 12.53 15.70 23.20
CA GLY A 75 12.75 14.64 22.21
C GLY A 75 13.59 15.06 20.99
N VAL A 76 14.63 14.29 20.72
CA VAL A 76 15.48 14.47 19.53
C VAL A 76 14.67 14.16 18.26
N VAL A 77 14.79 15.03 17.26
CA VAL A 77 14.19 14.83 15.92
C VAL A 77 15.27 14.41 14.93
N GLY A 78 15.23 13.15 14.51
CA GLY A 78 16.04 12.63 13.42
C GLY A 78 15.42 13.01 12.08
N LEU A 79 16.25 13.46 11.12
CA LEU A 79 15.85 13.75 9.75
C LEU A 79 16.79 13.00 8.80
N SER A 80 16.24 12.39 7.76
CA SER A 80 16.98 11.71 6.70
C SER A 80 16.45 12.14 5.34
N PHE A 81 17.36 12.34 4.38
CA PHE A 81 17.08 12.99 3.12
C PHE A 81 17.42 12.07 1.94
N VAL A 82 16.53 12.00 0.95
CA VAL A 82 16.70 11.29 -0.32
C VAL A 82 16.61 12.33 -1.43
N ALA A 83 17.47 12.23 -2.43
CA ALA A 83 17.41 13.07 -3.63
C ALA A 83 17.29 12.19 -4.87
N ALA A 84 16.30 12.43 -5.72
CA ALA A 84 16.05 11.67 -6.93
C ALA A 84 15.64 12.58 -8.09
N THR A 85 15.69 12.04 -9.31
CA THR A 85 15.24 12.70 -10.54
C THR A 85 14.34 11.79 -11.35
N ILE A 86 13.43 12.36 -12.13
CA ILE A 86 12.75 11.66 -13.22
C ILE A 86 13.39 12.15 -14.52
N PRO A 87 14.31 11.37 -15.14
CA PRO A 87 14.87 11.71 -16.45
C PRO A 87 13.77 11.97 -17.50
N GLN A 88 14.02 12.84 -18.47
CA GLN A 88 13.02 13.24 -19.48
C GLN A 88 12.47 12.05 -20.28
N ASP A 89 13.31 11.05 -20.53
CA ASP A 89 13.02 9.82 -21.25
C ASP A 89 12.49 8.66 -20.37
N SER A 90 12.45 8.83 -19.05
CA SER A 90 12.05 7.79 -18.11
C SER A 90 10.73 8.07 -17.40
N LYS A 91 9.99 7.02 -17.01
CA LYS A 91 8.79 7.14 -16.15
C LYS A 91 9.09 6.83 -14.67
N HIS A 92 10.33 6.45 -14.36
CA HIS A 92 10.75 6.02 -13.03
C HIS A 92 11.74 7.02 -12.44
N TYR A 93 11.72 7.13 -11.11
CA TYR A 93 12.76 7.85 -10.40
C TYR A 93 14.10 7.13 -10.49
N THR A 94 15.16 7.90 -10.61
CA THR A 94 16.55 7.47 -10.37
C THR A 94 17.08 8.27 -9.18
N SER A 95 17.53 7.57 -8.14
CA SER A 95 18.03 8.21 -6.93
C SER A 95 19.49 8.61 -7.10
N TYR A 96 19.83 9.84 -6.73
CA TYR A 96 21.21 10.29 -6.57
C TYR A 96 21.82 9.72 -5.30
N THR A 97 21.05 9.75 -4.21
CA THR A 97 21.50 9.22 -2.91
C THR A 97 21.40 7.71 -2.94
N THR A 98 22.54 7.04 -2.87
CA THR A 98 22.64 5.59 -2.97
C THR A 98 23.65 5.05 -1.97
N ARG A 99 23.61 3.73 -1.75
CA ARG A 99 24.63 2.96 -1.05
C ARG A 99 24.92 1.68 -1.81
N VAL A 100 26.12 1.13 -1.62
CA VAL A 100 26.43 -0.23 -2.07
C VAL A 100 26.12 -1.19 -0.93
N GLN A 101 25.18 -2.10 -1.16
CA GLN A 101 24.88 -3.20 -0.26
C GLN A 101 25.56 -4.46 -0.77
N ARG A 102 26.43 -5.06 0.03
CA ARG A 102 27.01 -6.38 -0.25
C ARG A 102 26.29 -7.43 0.56
N SER A 103 25.73 -8.41 -0.13
CA SER A 103 25.14 -9.59 0.50
C SER A 103 26.23 -10.37 1.25
N PRO A 104 26.07 -10.64 2.56
CA PRO A 104 26.94 -11.55 3.27
C PRO A 104 26.61 -13.03 2.95
N ILE A 105 25.45 -13.31 2.32
CA ILE A 105 24.99 -14.65 1.95
C ILE A 105 25.56 -15.06 0.59
N THR A 106 25.38 -14.22 -0.43
CA THR A 106 25.75 -14.50 -1.84
C THR A 106 27.08 -13.87 -2.25
N GLY A 107 27.57 -12.89 -1.48
CA GLY A 107 28.75 -12.09 -1.83
C GLY A 107 28.53 -11.05 -2.92
N VAL A 108 27.35 -11.05 -3.56
CA VAL A 108 26.94 -10.11 -4.61
C VAL A 108 26.76 -8.71 -4.02
N SER A 109 27.17 -7.70 -4.77
CA SER A 109 26.93 -6.30 -4.42
C SER A 109 25.90 -5.68 -5.33
N ALA A 110 24.99 -4.90 -4.74
CA ALA A 110 24.00 -4.11 -5.46
C ALA A 110 24.04 -2.65 -5.02
N THR A 111 23.90 -1.74 -5.97
CA THR A 111 23.63 -0.34 -5.64
C THR A 111 22.15 -0.21 -5.30
N GLN A 112 21.85 0.37 -4.15
CA GLN A 112 20.49 0.62 -3.69
C GLN A 112 20.29 2.12 -3.48
N ALA A 113 19.14 2.63 -3.90
CA ALA A 113 18.71 3.95 -3.45
C ALA A 113 18.60 3.97 -1.92
N ALA A 114 19.06 5.06 -1.30
CA ALA A 114 19.10 5.22 0.14
C ALA A 114 19.05 6.71 0.50
N ALA A 115 18.97 7.02 1.80
CA ALA A 115 19.18 8.38 2.26
C ALA A 115 20.66 8.79 2.16
N ASP A 116 20.90 10.08 2.01
CA ASP A 116 22.22 10.69 2.08
C ASP A 116 22.89 10.38 3.43
N THR A 117 24.20 10.24 3.40
CA THR A 117 25.02 10.03 4.59
C THR A 117 26.15 11.04 4.62
N GLY A 118 26.28 11.76 5.73
CA GLY A 118 27.36 12.73 5.94
C GLY A 118 27.10 14.14 5.43
N GLY A 119 25.87 14.48 5.03
CA GLY A 119 25.49 15.87 4.80
C GLY A 119 25.43 16.69 6.09
N VAL A 120 25.32 18.02 5.93
CA VAL A 120 25.50 19.01 7.00
C VAL A 120 24.20 19.78 7.23
N PHE A 121 23.82 19.93 8.51
CA PHE A 121 22.70 20.78 8.90
C PHE A 121 23.17 22.20 9.25
N THR A 122 22.38 23.18 8.86
CA THR A 122 22.50 24.58 9.29
C THR A 122 21.15 25.02 9.84
N LYS A 123 21.12 25.48 11.09
CA LYS A 123 19.92 26.07 11.69
C LYS A 123 19.68 27.44 11.08
N LEU A 124 18.47 27.67 10.57
CA LEU A 124 18.05 28.96 10.01
C LEU A 124 17.22 29.75 11.02
N ALA A 125 16.29 29.07 11.68
CA ALA A 125 15.49 29.57 12.78
C ALA A 125 15.07 28.37 13.66
N ASP A 126 14.33 28.61 14.74
CA ASP A 126 13.71 27.51 15.48
C ASP A 126 12.75 26.74 14.56
N GLY A 127 12.86 25.41 14.55
CA GLY A 127 12.08 24.55 13.65
C GLY A 127 12.54 24.53 12.19
N ASP A 128 13.36 25.49 11.75
CA ASP A 128 13.77 25.63 10.35
C ASP A 128 15.25 25.31 10.15
N TYR A 129 15.51 24.36 9.26
CA TYR A 129 16.86 23.84 9.02
C TYR A 129 17.12 23.73 7.53
N ARG A 130 18.34 24.10 7.11
CA ARG A 130 18.89 23.74 5.81
C ARG A 130 19.74 22.48 5.96
N TYR A 131 19.54 21.52 5.08
CA TYR A 131 20.41 20.38 4.91
C TYR A 131 21.18 20.51 3.60
N THR A 132 22.50 20.42 3.67
CA THR A 132 23.38 20.35 2.49
C THR A 132 23.83 18.91 2.35
N PHE A 133 23.49 18.29 1.22
CA PHE A 133 23.82 16.89 0.98
C PHE A 133 25.33 16.72 0.81
N ARG A 134 25.86 15.59 1.28
CA ARG A 134 27.22 15.17 0.90
C ARG A 134 27.23 14.64 -0.52
N THR A 135 26.21 13.86 -0.88
CA THR A 135 26.00 13.41 -2.25
C THR A 135 25.77 14.62 -3.15
N LYS A 136 26.47 14.67 -4.28
CA LYS A 136 26.22 15.64 -5.35
C LYS A 136 25.45 15.00 -6.49
N ALA A 137 24.64 15.81 -7.18
CA ALA A 137 24.16 15.43 -8.50
C ALA A 137 25.38 15.25 -9.44
N PRO A 138 25.32 14.32 -10.39
CA PRO A 138 26.42 14.08 -11.33
C PRO A 138 26.69 15.30 -12.20
N ALA A 139 27.92 15.43 -12.68
CA ALA A 139 28.26 16.49 -13.64
C ALA A 139 27.37 16.37 -14.89
N GLY A 140 26.84 17.50 -15.36
CA GLY A 140 25.95 17.55 -16.52
C GLY A 140 24.54 16.99 -16.28
N PHE A 141 24.10 16.85 -15.01
CA PHE A 141 22.71 16.49 -14.72
C PHE A 141 21.73 17.43 -15.46
N ASP A 142 20.61 16.87 -15.90
CA ASP A 142 19.60 17.63 -16.63
C ASP A 142 18.86 18.58 -15.68
N ARG A 143 19.20 19.87 -15.71
CA ARG A 143 18.58 20.90 -14.86
C ARG A 143 17.12 21.20 -15.22
N THR A 144 16.63 20.71 -16.34
CA THR A 144 15.24 20.91 -16.81
C THR A 144 14.32 19.75 -16.43
N ALA A 145 14.88 18.61 -16.03
CA ALA A 145 14.12 17.48 -15.53
C ALA A 145 13.51 17.76 -14.14
N THR A 146 12.47 17.01 -13.78
CA THR A 146 11.92 17.08 -12.42
C THR A 146 12.81 16.35 -11.44
N HIS A 147 13.11 17.03 -10.34
CA HIS A 147 13.87 16.52 -9.21
C HIS A 147 12.99 16.50 -7.97
N THR A 148 13.24 15.57 -7.08
CA THR A 148 12.47 15.40 -5.85
C THR A 148 13.38 15.20 -4.66
N ILE A 149 13.16 16.00 -3.61
CA ILE A 149 13.70 15.71 -2.29
C ILE A 149 12.63 15.01 -1.47
N GLY A 150 12.96 13.84 -0.93
CA GLY A 150 12.18 13.16 0.10
C GLY A 150 12.86 13.31 1.45
N VAL A 151 12.09 13.67 2.48
CA VAL A 151 12.56 13.70 3.87
C VAL A 151 11.66 12.83 4.72
N TYR A 152 12.26 11.91 5.48
CA TYR A 152 11.57 11.13 6.50
C TYR A 152 12.21 11.37 7.87
N SER A 153 11.37 11.34 8.91
CA SER A 153 11.73 11.86 10.22
C SER A 153 11.11 11.06 11.35
N SER A 154 11.80 11.08 12.50
CA SER A 154 11.31 10.53 13.75
C SER A 154 11.62 11.47 14.92
N ARG A 155 10.66 11.69 15.81
CA ARG A 155 10.86 12.37 17.10
C ARG A 155 10.73 11.35 18.22
N ASN A 156 11.80 11.12 18.95
CA ASN A 156 11.83 10.14 20.04
C ASN A 156 11.38 10.79 21.36
N LEU A 157 10.24 10.34 21.90
CA LEU A 157 9.64 10.80 23.14
C LEU A 157 9.54 9.67 24.18
N ASN A 158 10.35 8.62 24.04
CA ASN A 158 10.33 7.46 24.95
C ASN A 158 10.68 7.83 26.39
N GLU A 159 11.51 8.86 26.60
CA GLU A 159 11.81 9.41 27.94
C GLU A 159 10.54 9.85 28.69
N PHE A 160 9.50 10.24 27.95
CA PHE A 160 8.21 10.66 28.48
C PHE A 160 7.13 9.57 28.36
N GLU A 161 7.51 8.34 28.01
CA GLU A 161 6.61 7.21 27.74
C GLU A 161 5.60 7.42 26.59
N LEU A 162 5.86 8.40 25.71
CA LEU A 162 4.97 8.81 24.62
C LEU A 162 5.36 8.20 23.25
N GLY A 163 6.36 7.33 23.21
CA GLY A 163 6.74 6.59 22.00
C GLY A 163 7.55 7.42 21.01
N VAL A 164 7.47 7.06 19.73
CA VAL A 164 8.15 7.75 18.62
C VAL A 164 7.12 8.29 17.64
N SER A 165 7.17 9.60 17.38
CA SER A 165 6.36 10.24 16.34
C SER A 165 7.11 10.22 15.02
N TYR A 166 6.42 10.04 13.89
CA TYR A 166 7.05 9.96 12.57
C TYR A 166 6.35 10.87 11.57
N ALA A 167 7.12 11.42 10.64
CA ALA A 167 6.62 12.23 9.53
C ALA A 167 7.45 12.00 8.27
N SER A 168 6.83 12.12 7.09
CA SER A 168 7.48 12.08 5.78
C SER A 168 6.92 13.19 4.90
N ALA A 169 7.77 13.79 4.07
CA ALA A 169 7.37 14.82 3.12
C ALA A 169 8.24 14.74 1.86
N THR A 170 7.69 15.14 0.72
CA THR A 170 8.40 15.24 -0.56
C THR A 170 8.25 16.64 -1.14
N PHE A 171 9.20 17.05 -1.98
CA PHE A 171 9.17 18.33 -2.69
C PHE A 171 9.72 18.16 -4.10
N ASN A 172 8.90 18.44 -5.10
CA ASN A 172 9.27 18.37 -6.51
C ASN A 172 9.68 19.76 -7.00
N PHE A 173 10.73 19.84 -7.82
CA PHE A 173 11.23 21.09 -8.36
C PHE A 173 12.04 20.89 -9.65
N VAL A 174 12.26 21.97 -10.39
CA VAL A 174 13.10 22.02 -11.59
C VAL A 174 14.30 22.94 -11.32
N PRO A 175 15.55 22.42 -11.27
CA PRO A 175 16.74 23.21 -10.92
C PRO A 175 17.05 24.41 -11.84
N ALA A 176 16.57 24.40 -13.09
CA ALA A 176 16.69 25.52 -14.02
C ALA A 176 15.64 26.63 -13.77
N GLY A 177 14.72 26.41 -12.83
CA GLY A 177 13.48 27.19 -12.71
C GLY A 177 12.40 26.68 -13.67
N GLY A 178 11.16 27.07 -13.41
CA GLY A 178 9.98 26.65 -14.17
C GLY A 178 9.05 25.73 -13.40
N GLU A 179 7.92 25.41 -14.02
CA GLU A 179 6.91 24.53 -13.42
C GLU A 179 7.32 23.06 -13.50
N VAL A 180 6.94 22.29 -12.48
CA VAL A 180 7.07 20.84 -12.50
C VAL A 180 5.99 20.28 -13.42
N THR A 181 6.38 19.84 -14.61
CA THR A 181 5.47 19.27 -15.62
C THR A 181 5.42 17.75 -15.59
N LYS A 182 6.36 17.09 -14.92
CA LYS A 182 6.50 15.63 -14.90
C LYS A 182 6.61 15.11 -13.47
N VAL A 183 5.61 14.36 -13.04
CA VAL A 183 5.64 13.62 -11.77
C VAL A 183 5.37 12.14 -12.03
N ARG A 184 5.62 11.29 -11.04
CA ARG A 184 5.15 9.89 -11.04
C ARG A 184 3.99 9.78 -10.06
N ASP A 185 2.77 9.86 -10.58
CA ASP A 185 1.53 9.91 -9.81
C ASP A 185 0.54 8.87 -10.35
N VAL A 186 0.88 7.59 -10.15
CA VAL A 186 0.16 6.43 -10.69
C VAL A 186 -0.90 5.91 -9.74
N ILE A 187 -0.66 6.01 -8.42
CA ILE A 187 -1.59 5.71 -7.34
C ILE A 187 -1.40 6.76 -6.23
N LYS A 188 -2.43 6.98 -5.42
CA LYS A 188 -2.35 7.83 -4.21
C LYS A 188 -2.09 7.00 -2.97
N THR A 189 -1.42 7.58 -1.97
CA THR A 189 -1.33 7.00 -0.62
C THR A 189 -2.71 6.65 -0.02
N ALA A 190 -3.73 7.45 -0.33
CA ALA A 190 -5.10 7.19 0.12
C ALA A 190 -5.64 5.83 -0.35
N SER A 191 -5.29 5.38 -1.56
CA SER A 191 -5.69 4.05 -2.06
C SER A 191 -5.09 2.93 -1.23
N CYS A 192 -3.83 3.08 -0.79
CA CYS A 192 -3.20 2.12 0.14
C CYS A 192 -3.93 2.12 1.49
N ASN A 193 -4.28 3.31 1.99
CA ASN A 193 -4.88 3.48 3.30
C ASN A 193 -6.36 3.06 3.39
N ALA A 194 -6.98 2.66 2.27
CA ALA A 194 -8.30 2.03 2.28
C ALA A 194 -8.28 0.68 3.03
N CYS A 195 -7.12 0.00 3.06
CA CYS A 195 -6.92 -1.24 3.82
C CYS A 195 -5.87 -1.08 4.93
N HIS A 196 -4.83 -0.26 4.73
CA HIS A 196 -3.81 0.00 5.74
C HIS A 196 -4.18 1.18 6.63
N THR A 197 -4.10 1.07 7.96
CA THR A 197 -4.33 2.23 8.84
C THR A 197 -3.42 3.42 8.49
N GLN A 198 -2.15 3.13 8.20
CA GLN A 198 -1.19 4.06 7.61
C GLN A 198 -0.11 3.24 6.93
N VAL A 199 0.00 3.32 5.61
CA VAL A 199 1.09 2.66 4.89
C VAL A 199 2.43 3.24 5.34
N SER A 200 3.27 2.36 5.89
CA SER A 200 4.61 2.71 6.37
C SER A 200 5.52 1.49 6.38
N ALA A 201 6.83 1.72 6.27
CA ALA A 201 7.84 0.68 6.26
C ALA A 201 9.14 1.12 6.95
N HIS A 202 10.06 0.16 7.12
CA HIS A 202 11.39 0.36 7.69
C HIS A 202 11.38 1.04 9.08
N GLY A 203 10.64 0.45 10.01
CA GLY A 203 10.48 0.99 11.37
C GLY A 203 9.49 2.14 11.48
N GLY A 204 8.68 2.39 10.44
CA GLY A 204 7.53 3.30 10.49
C GLY A 204 7.81 4.75 10.05
N SER A 205 9.07 5.11 9.81
CA SER A 205 9.46 6.49 9.47
C SER A 205 9.19 6.87 8.01
N ARG A 206 9.28 5.91 7.08
CA ARG A 206 8.93 6.14 5.66
C ARG A 206 7.44 5.89 5.48
N ARG A 207 6.71 6.94 5.14
CA ARG A 207 5.24 6.94 5.01
C ARG A 207 4.81 7.52 3.68
N GLY A 208 3.83 6.87 3.06
CA GLY A 208 3.23 7.28 1.79
C GLY A 208 3.99 6.82 0.54
N VAL A 209 3.24 6.53 -0.52
CA VAL A 209 3.77 6.02 -1.79
C VAL A 209 4.73 7.01 -2.44
N GLU A 210 4.48 8.30 -2.30
CA GLU A 210 5.28 9.38 -2.86
C GLU A 210 6.70 9.39 -2.29
N MET A 211 6.88 8.96 -1.04
CA MET A 211 8.19 8.73 -0.43
C MET A 211 8.82 7.43 -0.93
N CYS A 212 8.05 6.34 -0.97
CA CYS A 212 8.56 5.02 -1.32
C CYS A 212 9.17 4.98 -2.71
N VAL A 213 8.52 5.60 -3.71
CA VAL A 213 8.96 5.56 -5.12
C VAL A 213 10.28 6.28 -5.38
N LEU A 214 10.78 7.08 -4.43
CA LEU A 214 12.11 7.71 -4.54
C LEU A 214 13.25 6.70 -4.35
N CYS A 215 12.99 5.58 -3.65
CA CYS A 215 13.97 4.52 -3.45
C CYS A 215 13.60 3.20 -4.14
N HIS A 216 12.30 2.87 -4.15
CA HIS A 216 11.76 1.67 -4.75
C HIS A 216 11.53 1.88 -6.26
N SER A 217 12.62 1.99 -7.00
CA SER A 217 12.65 2.08 -8.47
C SER A 217 13.38 0.88 -9.07
N PRO A 218 13.41 0.72 -10.41
CA PRO A 218 14.12 -0.39 -11.05
C PRO A 218 15.62 -0.42 -10.76
N GLN A 219 16.18 0.69 -10.27
CA GLN A 219 17.58 0.80 -9.82
C GLN A 219 17.88 -0.09 -8.60
N THR A 220 16.87 -0.42 -7.77
CA THR A 220 17.09 -1.05 -6.47
C THR A 220 16.71 -2.53 -6.48
N VAL A 221 17.66 -3.36 -6.07
CA VAL A 221 17.52 -4.82 -5.95
C VAL A 221 17.99 -5.28 -4.57
N ASP A 222 17.37 -6.33 -4.06
CA ASP A 222 17.86 -7.10 -2.92
C ASP A 222 18.98 -8.05 -3.40
N PRO A 223 20.26 -7.84 -3.03
CA PRO A 223 21.35 -8.70 -3.47
C PRO A 223 21.37 -10.09 -2.80
N ASP A 224 20.61 -10.28 -1.72
CA ASP A 224 20.54 -11.56 -1.02
C ASP A 224 19.61 -12.54 -1.76
N THR A 225 18.50 -12.04 -2.33
CA THR A 225 17.51 -12.86 -3.06
C THR A 225 17.55 -12.67 -4.58
N GLY A 226 18.13 -11.57 -5.07
CA GLY A 226 18.04 -11.14 -6.46
C GLY A 226 16.71 -10.48 -6.83
N ASN A 227 15.75 -10.41 -5.90
CA ASN A 227 14.46 -9.76 -6.17
C ASN A 227 14.64 -8.25 -6.30
N THR A 228 14.07 -7.68 -7.36
CA THR A 228 13.90 -6.23 -7.44
C THR A 228 12.95 -5.76 -6.33
N VAL A 229 13.22 -4.57 -5.80
CA VAL A 229 12.30 -3.87 -4.90
C VAL A 229 11.69 -2.65 -5.58
N ASP A 230 11.63 -2.62 -6.92
CA ASP A 230 10.83 -1.63 -7.65
C ASP A 230 9.38 -1.63 -7.14
N MET A 231 8.82 -0.44 -6.93
CA MET A 231 7.50 -0.28 -6.32
C MET A 231 6.40 -1.02 -7.08
N THR A 232 6.50 -1.10 -8.41
CA THR A 232 5.53 -1.80 -9.26
C THR A 232 5.60 -3.30 -9.00
N VAL A 233 6.80 -3.88 -9.10
CA VAL A 233 6.99 -5.33 -8.97
C VAL A 233 6.75 -5.79 -7.54
N MET A 234 7.35 -5.10 -6.57
CA MET A 234 7.28 -5.46 -5.16
C MET A 234 5.83 -5.40 -4.66
N THR A 235 5.11 -4.32 -4.96
CA THR A 235 3.72 -4.14 -4.47
C THR A 235 2.82 -5.23 -5.02
N HIS A 236 2.88 -5.52 -6.33
CA HIS A 236 2.06 -6.57 -6.91
C HIS A 236 2.41 -7.96 -6.35
N LYS A 237 3.69 -8.31 -6.25
CA LYS A 237 4.10 -9.61 -5.69
C LYS A 237 3.69 -9.78 -4.23
N ILE A 238 3.82 -8.74 -3.40
CA ILE A 238 3.35 -8.78 -2.00
C ILE A 238 1.85 -9.07 -1.94
N HIS A 239 1.03 -8.37 -2.74
CA HIS A 239 -0.43 -8.53 -2.68
C HIS A 239 -0.92 -9.78 -3.42
N MET A 240 -0.19 -10.28 -4.40
CA MET A 240 -0.43 -11.62 -4.94
C MET A 240 -0.13 -12.68 -3.88
N GLY A 241 0.99 -12.55 -3.15
CA GLY A 241 1.33 -13.37 -1.99
C GLY A 241 1.12 -14.87 -2.26
N LYS A 242 0.19 -15.49 -1.51
CA LYS A 242 -0.15 -16.92 -1.64
C LYS A 242 -0.73 -17.32 -3.00
N GLU A 243 -1.21 -16.35 -3.77
CA GLU A 243 -1.80 -16.53 -5.08
C GLU A 243 -0.78 -16.42 -6.22
N LEU A 244 0.48 -16.05 -5.94
CA LEU A 244 1.55 -16.07 -6.94
C LEU A 244 1.70 -17.49 -7.53
N PRO A 245 1.76 -17.64 -8.87
CA PRO A 245 2.05 -18.94 -9.50
C PRO A 245 3.30 -19.62 -8.93
N SER A 246 4.39 -18.87 -8.74
CA SER A 246 5.63 -19.40 -8.15
C SER A 246 5.44 -19.92 -6.71
N VAL A 247 4.64 -19.25 -5.89
CA VAL A 247 4.34 -19.65 -4.51
C VAL A 247 3.42 -20.87 -4.48
N ARG A 248 2.39 -20.90 -5.33
CA ARG A 248 1.50 -22.07 -5.50
C ARG A 248 2.27 -23.31 -5.96
N ALA A 249 3.34 -23.14 -6.73
CA ALA A 249 4.26 -24.21 -7.13
C ALA A 249 5.23 -24.66 -6.03
N GLY A 250 5.10 -24.15 -4.79
CA GLY A 250 5.95 -24.48 -3.65
C GLY A 250 7.17 -23.57 -3.48
N GLY A 251 7.27 -22.51 -4.29
CA GLY A 251 8.28 -21.47 -4.14
C GLY A 251 7.98 -20.50 -2.99
N LYS A 252 8.81 -19.44 -2.90
CA LYS A 252 8.72 -18.39 -1.89
C LYS A 252 8.98 -17.03 -2.51
N TYR A 253 8.22 -16.02 -2.11
CA TYR A 253 8.53 -14.62 -2.36
C TYR A 253 8.89 -13.90 -1.06
N SER A 254 10.17 -13.57 -0.92
CA SER A 254 10.70 -12.89 0.26
C SER A 254 11.73 -11.83 -0.11
N ILE A 255 11.92 -10.88 0.80
CA ILE A 255 12.96 -9.85 0.73
C ILE A 255 13.79 -9.96 2.01
N ILE A 256 15.11 -9.97 1.88
CA ILE A 256 16.03 -9.98 3.02
C ILE A 256 16.51 -8.53 3.26
N GLY A 257 16.23 -8.03 4.46
CA GLY A 257 16.33 -6.62 4.77
C GLY A 257 17.36 -6.29 5.84
N PHE A 258 17.00 -5.30 6.67
CA PHE A 258 17.84 -4.81 7.76
C PHE A 258 18.24 -5.95 8.70
N GLY A 259 19.53 -6.03 9.04
CA GLY A 259 20.05 -7.06 9.93
C GLY A 259 19.94 -8.49 9.38
N GLN A 260 19.83 -8.66 8.06
CA GLN A 260 19.65 -9.97 7.41
C GLN A 260 18.37 -10.69 7.83
N GLN A 261 17.36 -9.92 8.28
CA GLN A 261 16.05 -10.46 8.57
C GLN A 261 15.30 -10.72 7.26
N GLU A 262 14.93 -11.98 7.04
CA GLU A 262 14.04 -12.36 5.95
C GLU A 262 12.59 -11.96 6.29
N THR A 263 11.93 -11.30 5.34
CA THR A 263 10.49 -11.06 5.37
C THR A 263 9.84 -11.86 4.25
N ASP A 264 9.10 -12.90 4.62
CA ASP A 264 8.38 -13.77 3.69
C ASP A 264 6.96 -13.23 3.46
N TYR A 265 6.61 -12.95 2.21
CA TYR A 265 5.29 -12.45 1.81
C TYR A 265 4.39 -13.54 1.19
N SER A 266 4.87 -14.78 1.11
CA SER A 266 4.16 -15.90 0.46
C SER A 266 2.84 -16.26 1.14
N HIS A 267 2.62 -15.84 2.38
CA HIS A 267 1.39 -16.08 3.13
C HIS A 267 0.35 -14.96 2.99
N VAL A 268 0.73 -13.81 2.40
CA VAL A 268 -0.16 -12.66 2.27
C VAL A 268 -1.35 -13.02 1.37
N GLY A 269 -2.55 -12.65 1.81
CA GLY A 269 -3.78 -12.74 1.03
C GLY A 269 -4.39 -11.36 0.84
N PHE A 270 -4.58 -10.94 -0.40
CA PHE A 270 -5.19 -9.64 -0.70
C PHE A 270 -6.71 -9.70 -0.58
N PRO A 271 -7.32 -8.91 0.34
CA PRO A 271 -8.75 -9.02 0.65
C PRO A 271 -9.65 -8.51 -0.48
N ALA A 272 -9.15 -7.62 -1.34
CA ALA A 272 -9.98 -6.95 -2.34
C ALA A 272 -10.08 -7.69 -3.69
N ASN A 273 -9.61 -8.95 -3.77
CA ASN A 273 -9.40 -9.74 -5.00
C ASN A 273 -8.23 -9.21 -5.85
N ASN A 274 -7.30 -10.08 -6.24
CA ASN A 274 -6.09 -9.70 -7.00
C ASN A 274 -6.38 -9.17 -8.42
N ARG A 275 -7.58 -9.42 -8.95
CA ARG A 275 -8.07 -8.86 -10.22
C ARG A 275 -8.66 -7.44 -10.07
N ASN A 276 -8.84 -6.96 -8.84
CA ASN A 276 -9.44 -5.66 -8.59
C ASN A 276 -8.41 -4.52 -8.67
N CYS A 277 -7.97 -4.19 -9.89
CA CYS A 277 -6.99 -3.12 -10.12
C CYS A 277 -7.42 -1.79 -9.50
N ALA A 278 -8.72 -1.49 -9.55
CA ALA A 278 -9.32 -0.26 -9.01
C ALA A 278 -9.19 -0.10 -7.48
N ALA A 279 -8.81 -1.15 -6.75
CA ALA A 279 -8.48 -1.04 -5.32
C ALA A 279 -7.29 -0.10 -5.08
N CYS A 280 -6.33 -0.07 -6.01
CA CYS A 280 -5.16 0.81 -5.96
C CYS A 280 -5.19 1.87 -7.06
N HIS A 281 -5.53 1.48 -8.29
CA HIS A 281 -5.59 2.32 -9.49
C HIS A 281 -6.97 2.93 -9.67
N MET A 282 -7.37 3.80 -8.73
CA MET A 282 -8.62 4.55 -8.81
C MET A 282 -8.60 5.49 -10.03
N GLN A 283 -9.57 5.32 -10.92
CA GLN A 283 -9.68 6.14 -12.14
C GLN A 283 -10.47 7.43 -11.90
N GLU A 284 -11.33 7.46 -10.89
CA GLU A 284 -12.23 8.57 -10.60
C GLU A 284 -12.28 8.92 -9.11
N GLY A 285 -12.75 10.13 -8.81
CA GLY A 285 -12.91 10.63 -7.45
C GLY A 285 -11.67 11.32 -6.87
N PRO A 286 -11.75 11.80 -5.62
CA PRO A 286 -10.71 12.62 -5.00
C PRO A 286 -9.38 11.88 -4.77
N ASN A 287 -9.40 10.55 -4.80
CA ASN A 287 -8.21 9.70 -4.62
C ASN A 287 -7.65 9.16 -5.94
N ALA A 288 -8.22 9.55 -7.10
CA ALA A 288 -7.67 9.18 -8.39
C ALA A 288 -6.34 9.88 -8.64
N ALA A 289 -5.36 9.11 -9.11
CA ALA A 289 -4.05 9.63 -9.47
C ALA A 289 -4.08 10.19 -10.90
N THR A 290 -3.28 11.21 -11.18
CA THR A 290 -3.27 11.85 -12.52
C THR A 290 -2.83 10.89 -13.63
N GLN A 291 -2.08 9.83 -13.29
CA GLN A 291 -1.62 8.78 -14.19
C GLN A 291 -2.26 7.42 -13.87
N ALA A 292 -3.47 7.40 -13.31
CA ALA A 292 -4.15 6.16 -12.93
C ALA A 292 -4.34 5.19 -14.10
N THR A 293 -4.43 5.69 -15.33
CA THR A 293 -4.53 4.88 -16.56
C THR A 293 -3.21 4.18 -16.95
N ALA A 294 -2.10 4.41 -16.24
CA ALA A 294 -0.84 3.73 -16.51
C ALA A 294 -0.93 2.20 -16.36
N MET A 295 -1.92 1.68 -15.61
CA MET A 295 -2.23 0.25 -15.57
C MET A 295 -2.58 -0.35 -16.94
N TYR A 296 -3.05 0.49 -17.87
CA TYR A 296 -3.39 0.09 -19.24
C TYR A 296 -2.20 0.17 -20.22
N GLN A 297 -0.99 0.43 -19.71
CA GLN A 297 0.25 0.37 -20.49
C GLN A 297 1.02 -0.90 -20.09
N PRO A 298 0.69 -2.06 -20.71
CA PRO A 298 1.24 -3.34 -20.29
C PRO A 298 2.75 -3.40 -20.54
N THR A 299 3.48 -3.85 -19.52
CA THR A 299 4.93 -4.08 -19.57
C THR A 299 5.24 -5.45 -19.00
N ARG A 300 6.30 -6.09 -19.47
CA ARG A 300 6.73 -7.38 -18.91
C ARG A 300 7.02 -7.29 -17.41
N MET A 301 7.56 -6.15 -16.96
CA MET A 301 7.81 -5.87 -15.54
C MET A 301 6.52 -5.86 -14.71
N ALA A 302 5.49 -5.12 -15.14
CA ALA A 302 4.24 -5.04 -14.39
C ALA A 302 3.43 -6.34 -14.48
N CYS A 303 3.26 -6.92 -15.67
CA CYS A 303 2.47 -8.13 -15.86
C CYS A 303 3.14 -9.35 -15.20
N GLY A 304 4.46 -9.50 -15.36
CA GLY A 304 5.26 -10.56 -14.76
C GLY A 304 5.41 -10.47 -13.24
N SER A 305 4.94 -9.39 -12.63
CA SER A 305 4.90 -9.31 -11.16
C SER A 305 3.75 -10.11 -10.55
N CYS A 306 2.66 -10.34 -11.28
CA CYS A 306 1.59 -11.25 -10.89
C CYS A 306 1.68 -12.59 -11.63
N HIS A 307 1.99 -12.55 -12.93
CA HIS A 307 2.17 -13.71 -13.80
C HIS A 307 3.64 -14.15 -13.81
N ASP A 308 4.13 -14.55 -12.64
CA ASP A 308 5.57 -14.72 -12.39
C ASP A 308 6.13 -16.10 -12.78
N ASP A 309 5.31 -16.93 -13.42
CA ASP A 309 5.69 -18.19 -14.08
C ASP A 309 5.95 -18.02 -15.59
N ILE A 310 5.71 -16.83 -16.13
CA ILE A 310 5.97 -16.48 -17.53
C ILE A 310 7.43 -16.09 -17.72
N ASP A 311 8.08 -16.71 -18.70
CA ASP A 311 9.36 -16.24 -19.23
C ASP A 311 9.13 -15.61 -20.61
N PHE A 312 9.01 -14.29 -20.63
CA PHE A 312 8.78 -13.53 -21.85
C PHE A 312 9.94 -13.65 -22.86
N ALA A 313 11.18 -13.80 -22.40
CA ALA A 313 12.34 -13.86 -23.28
C ALA A 313 12.46 -15.24 -23.93
N ALA A 314 12.24 -16.31 -23.15
CA ALA A 314 12.28 -17.68 -23.63
C ALA A 314 10.98 -18.14 -24.33
N GLY A 315 9.89 -17.39 -24.17
CA GLY A 315 8.59 -17.75 -24.73
C GLY A 315 7.89 -18.89 -23.96
N LYS A 316 8.13 -18.99 -22.65
CA LYS A 316 7.48 -19.99 -21.79
C LYS A 316 6.20 -19.42 -21.19
N GLY A 317 5.07 -20.07 -21.44
CA GLY A 317 3.75 -19.62 -20.95
C GLY A 317 3.17 -18.42 -21.71
N HIS A 318 3.94 -17.81 -22.61
CA HIS A 318 3.56 -16.69 -23.47
C HIS A 318 4.47 -16.66 -24.71
N PRO A 319 4.04 -16.16 -25.88
CA PRO A 319 4.94 -15.93 -27.01
C PRO A 319 6.15 -15.04 -26.64
N VAL A 320 7.27 -15.21 -27.33
CA VAL A 320 8.50 -14.42 -27.08
C VAL A 320 8.22 -12.91 -27.20
N GLN A 321 8.63 -12.14 -26.18
CA GLN A 321 8.61 -10.68 -26.13
C GLN A 321 9.95 -10.16 -25.58
N LEU A 322 10.74 -9.51 -26.45
CA LEU A 322 12.07 -8.97 -26.10
C LEU A 322 12.01 -7.54 -25.55
N ASP A 323 10.91 -6.84 -25.83
CA ASP A 323 10.60 -5.49 -25.37
C ASP A 323 9.10 -5.36 -25.08
N ASP A 324 8.67 -4.18 -24.63
CA ASP A 324 7.28 -3.91 -24.26
C ASP A 324 6.47 -3.24 -25.39
N SER A 325 7.05 -3.05 -26.59
CA SER A 325 6.45 -2.24 -27.67
C SER A 325 5.21 -2.87 -28.31
N ARG A 326 5.04 -4.19 -28.16
CA ARG A 326 3.97 -4.95 -28.81
C ARG A 326 2.88 -5.41 -27.85
N CYS A 327 3.07 -5.24 -26.54
CA CYS A 327 2.13 -5.73 -25.52
C CYS A 327 0.70 -5.23 -25.78
N ALA A 328 0.55 -3.93 -26.03
CA ALA A 328 -0.75 -3.28 -26.24
C ALA A 328 -1.45 -3.65 -27.56
N GLN A 329 -0.76 -4.33 -28.49
CA GLN A 329 -1.39 -4.80 -29.73
C GLN A 329 -2.42 -5.92 -29.45
N CYS A 330 -2.09 -6.78 -28.48
CA CYS A 330 -2.94 -7.88 -28.02
C CYS A 330 -3.66 -7.53 -26.72
N HIS A 331 -2.94 -7.01 -25.72
CA HIS A 331 -3.45 -6.65 -24.40
C HIS A 331 -3.95 -5.21 -24.38
N ARG A 332 -5.10 -4.99 -25.02
CA ARG A 332 -5.77 -3.68 -25.05
C ARG A 332 -6.40 -3.36 -23.69
N PRO A 333 -6.70 -2.08 -23.38
CA PRO A 333 -7.32 -1.72 -22.12
C PRO A 333 -8.61 -2.52 -21.84
N SER A 334 -9.52 -2.54 -22.81
CA SER A 334 -10.80 -3.24 -22.73
C SER A 334 -11.08 -3.98 -24.03
N GLY A 335 -11.92 -5.01 -23.95
CA GLY A 335 -12.34 -5.83 -25.07
C GLY A 335 -13.86 -5.89 -25.21
N GLN A 336 -14.37 -6.82 -26.01
CA GLN A 336 -15.80 -6.95 -26.27
C GLN A 336 -16.48 -7.96 -25.34
N ARG A 337 -15.70 -8.80 -24.64
CA ARG A 337 -16.22 -9.88 -23.80
C ARG A 337 -15.41 -9.98 -22.51
N GLU A 338 -16.06 -10.49 -21.48
CA GLU A 338 -15.36 -10.90 -20.27
C GLU A 338 -14.43 -12.08 -20.56
N TRP A 339 -13.29 -12.14 -19.85
CA TRP A 339 -12.24 -13.16 -20.02
C TRP A 339 -11.63 -13.25 -21.42
N ASP A 340 -11.62 -12.14 -22.17
CA ASP A 340 -10.78 -12.00 -23.36
C ASP A 340 -9.35 -11.55 -23.02
N LEU A 341 -8.53 -11.27 -24.04
CA LEU A 341 -7.12 -10.88 -23.87
C LEU A 341 -6.91 -9.44 -23.41
N SER A 342 -7.96 -8.61 -23.32
CA SER A 342 -7.86 -7.25 -22.81
C SER A 342 -7.56 -7.24 -21.32
N ILE A 343 -7.04 -6.12 -20.82
CA ILE A 343 -6.69 -5.97 -19.40
C ILE A 343 -7.95 -6.06 -18.54
N ASP A 344 -9.00 -5.30 -18.84
CA ASP A 344 -10.26 -5.39 -18.07
C ASP A 344 -10.92 -6.77 -18.22
N GLY A 345 -10.94 -7.33 -19.43
CA GLY A 345 -11.53 -8.63 -19.73
C GLY A 345 -10.85 -9.76 -18.96
N ALA A 346 -9.53 -9.89 -19.07
CA ALA A 346 -8.75 -10.92 -18.38
C ALA A 346 -8.83 -10.80 -16.85
N HIS A 347 -8.96 -9.58 -16.34
CA HIS A 347 -9.11 -9.29 -14.91
C HIS A 347 -10.58 -9.16 -14.49
N THR A 348 -11.51 -9.77 -15.24
CA THR A 348 -12.90 -9.86 -14.80
C THR A 348 -12.99 -10.63 -13.48
N ARG A 349 -13.62 -10.00 -12.50
CA ARG A 349 -14.00 -10.60 -11.22
C ARG A 349 -15.25 -11.45 -11.43
N PRO A 350 -15.19 -12.78 -11.22
CA PRO A 350 -16.35 -13.65 -11.43
C PRO A 350 -17.60 -13.16 -10.71
N GLU A 351 -17.46 -12.67 -9.47
CA GLU A 351 -18.54 -12.13 -8.64
C GLU A 351 -19.16 -10.82 -9.16
N LYS A 352 -18.54 -10.18 -10.16
CA LYS A 352 -19.05 -8.97 -10.83
C LYS A 352 -19.26 -9.18 -12.33
N SER A 353 -19.29 -10.42 -12.77
CA SER A 353 -19.48 -10.73 -14.18
C SER A 353 -20.84 -10.21 -14.67
N GLN A 354 -20.85 -9.60 -15.84
CA GLN A 354 -22.07 -9.17 -16.55
C GLN A 354 -22.95 -10.36 -16.94
N ASN A 355 -22.37 -11.57 -17.00
CA ASN A 355 -23.10 -12.81 -17.21
C ASN A 355 -23.80 -13.31 -15.94
N LEU A 356 -23.46 -12.78 -14.76
CA LEU A 356 -24.24 -13.02 -13.55
C LEU A 356 -25.51 -12.19 -13.62
N LYS A 357 -26.60 -12.86 -14.01
CA LYS A 357 -27.95 -12.31 -14.04
C LYS A 357 -28.51 -11.91 -12.66
N GLY A 358 -27.74 -12.00 -11.58
CA GLY A 358 -28.21 -11.69 -10.23
C GLY A 358 -29.45 -12.48 -9.80
N ILE A 359 -29.84 -12.36 -8.54
CA ILE A 359 -31.10 -12.92 -8.04
C ILE A 359 -31.70 -11.86 -7.12
N ALA A 360 -32.96 -11.50 -7.35
CA ALA A 360 -33.73 -10.65 -6.47
C ALA A 360 -34.69 -11.51 -5.66
N ILE A 361 -34.59 -11.41 -4.32
CA ILE A 361 -35.49 -12.08 -3.37
C ILE A 361 -36.28 -11.00 -2.63
N GLU A 362 -37.60 -11.09 -2.69
CA GLU A 362 -38.52 -10.19 -1.99
C GLU A 362 -39.37 -11.01 -1.02
N ILE A 363 -39.28 -10.71 0.28
CA ILE A 363 -40.22 -11.27 1.27
C ILE A 363 -41.51 -10.47 1.16
N ILE A 364 -42.57 -11.12 0.70
CA ILE A 364 -43.90 -10.51 0.51
C ILE A 364 -44.60 -10.39 1.86
N GLU A 365 -44.58 -11.48 2.63
CA GLU A 365 -45.34 -11.56 3.88
C GLU A 365 -44.74 -12.59 4.84
N VAL A 366 -44.87 -12.33 6.14
CA VAL A 366 -44.63 -13.30 7.21
C VAL A 366 -45.89 -13.38 8.07
N ARG A 367 -46.48 -14.57 8.20
CA ARG A 367 -47.69 -14.84 9.00
C ARG A 367 -47.39 -15.78 10.16
N ASP A 368 -48.37 -15.95 11.05
CA ASP A 368 -48.37 -16.97 12.11
C ASP A 368 -47.19 -16.86 13.08
N THR A 369 -46.92 -15.64 13.56
CA THR A 369 -45.74 -15.28 14.36
C THR A 369 -45.98 -15.24 15.87
N ASN A 370 -47.18 -15.58 16.37
CA ASN A 370 -47.44 -15.60 17.82
C ASN A 370 -46.79 -16.81 18.51
N PRO A 371 -46.56 -16.75 19.84
CA PRO A 371 -46.04 -17.89 20.58
C PRO A 371 -46.85 -19.18 20.35
N GLY A 372 -46.16 -20.25 19.93
CA GLY A 372 -46.76 -21.56 19.65
C GLY A 372 -47.30 -21.74 18.22
N GLN A 373 -47.24 -20.71 17.37
CA GLN A 373 -47.57 -20.81 15.95
C GLN A 373 -46.32 -21.18 15.12
N GLN A 374 -46.54 -21.66 13.89
CA GLN A 374 -45.49 -21.94 12.91
C GLN A 374 -45.45 -20.79 11.90
N PRO A 375 -44.40 -19.95 11.91
CA PRO A 375 -44.30 -18.85 10.98
C PRO A 375 -44.30 -19.33 9.52
N SER A 376 -45.08 -18.66 8.68
CA SER A 376 -45.11 -18.92 7.24
C SER A 376 -44.60 -17.71 6.47
N ILE A 377 -43.74 -17.93 5.47
CA ILE A 377 -43.14 -16.88 4.65
C ILE A 377 -43.65 -17.01 3.22
N SER A 378 -44.20 -15.93 2.70
CA SER A 378 -44.46 -15.76 1.26
C SER A 378 -43.36 -14.90 0.67
N TYR A 379 -42.77 -15.34 -0.45
CA TYR A 379 -41.65 -14.64 -1.08
C TYR A 379 -41.73 -14.73 -2.60
N ARG A 380 -41.01 -13.83 -3.26
CA ARG A 380 -40.86 -13.77 -4.71
C ARG A 380 -39.39 -13.87 -5.09
N LEU A 381 -39.08 -14.70 -6.09
CA LEU A 381 -37.76 -14.80 -6.69
C LEU A 381 -37.81 -14.29 -8.13
N LYS A 382 -36.85 -13.46 -8.51
CA LYS A 382 -36.66 -13.00 -9.89
C LYS A 382 -35.20 -13.02 -10.31
N ASP A 383 -34.96 -13.21 -11.60
CA ASP A 383 -33.66 -12.90 -12.21
C ASP A 383 -33.50 -11.38 -12.46
N SER A 384 -32.34 -10.94 -12.96
CA SER A 384 -32.10 -9.53 -13.32
C SER A 384 -33.02 -9.00 -14.41
N ASP A 385 -33.53 -9.89 -15.25
CA ASP A 385 -34.39 -9.55 -16.38
C ASP A 385 -35.86 -9.41 -15.92
N GLY A 386 -36.13 -9.70 -14.64
CA GLY A 386 -37.44 -9.58 -14.00
C GLY A 386 -38.32 -10.82 -14.16
N ASN A 387 -37.80 -11.90 -14.74
CA ASN A 387 -38.53 -13.16 -14.90
C ASN A 387 -38.62 -13.87 -13.54
N ALA A 388 -39.74 -14.56 -13.31
CA ALA A 388 -39.92 -15.36 -12.11
C ALA A 388 -38.95 -16.55 -12.10
N LEU A 389 -38.31 -16.78 -10.96
CA LEU A 389 -37.51 -17.97 -10.71
C LEU A 389 -38.27 -18.90 -9.76
N THR A 390 -38.07 -20.20 -9.94
CA THR A 390 -38.49 -21.24 -9.01
C THR A 390 -37.36 -21.55 -8.03
N PRO A 391 -37.67 -21.96 -6.79
CA PRO A 391 -36.64 -22.29 -5.79
C PRO A 391 -35.66 -23.39 -6.25
N LEU A 392 -36.11 -24.31 -7.09
CA LEU A 392 -35.28 -25.42 -7.61
C LEU A 392 -34.16 -24.97 -8.55
N GLU A 393 -34.30 -23.80 -9.18
CA GLU A 393 -33.29 -23.19 -10.05
C GLU A 393 -32.10 -22.64 -9.27
N LEU A 394 -32.23 -22.48 -7.94
CA LEU A 394 -31.15 -22.01 -7.07
C LEU A 394 -30.31 -23.17 -6.53
N THR A 395 -28.99 -22.98 -6.42
CA THR A 395 -28.09 -23.95 -5.76
C THR A 395 -28.45 -24.15 -4.28
N SER A 396 -28.86 -23.09 -3.61
CA SER A 396 -29.39 -23.13 -2.24
C SER A 396 -30.34 -21.98 -2.02
N LEU A 397 -31.41 -22.22 -1.28
CA LEU A 397 -32.29 -21.20 -0.75
C LEU A 397 -32.58 -21.55 0.70
N SER A 398 -32.28 -20.63 1.62
CA SER A 398 -32.51 -20.83 3.04
C SER A 398 -33.12 -19.57 3.63
N PHE A 399 -34.17 -19.75 4.41
CA PHE A 399 -34.74 -18.70 5.24
C PHE A 399 -34.16 -18.84 6.64
N VAL A 400 -33.82 -17.71 7.26
CA VAL A 400 -33.31 -17.66 8.62
C VAL A 400 -34.20 -16.75 9.44
N LEU A 401 -34.87 -17.34 10.42
CA LEU A 401 -35.59 -16.60 11.45
C LEU A 401 -34.68 -16.48 12.67
N ALA A 402 -34.45 -15.27 13.18
CA ALA A 402 -33.59 -15.04 14.35
C ALA A 402 -34.25 -14.09 15.36
N GLY A 403 -34.18 -14.43 16.65
CA GLY A 403 -34.92 -13.71 17.71
C GLY A 403 -34.90 -14.39 19.09
N PRO A 404 -35.35 -13.70 20.16
CA PRO A 404 -35.42 -12.24 20.31
C PRO A 404 -34.03 -11.58 20.38
N THR A 405 -33.93 -10.25 20.27
CA THR A 405 -32.61 -9.62 20.16
C THR A 405 -32.49 -8.12 20.41
N SER A 406 -31.27 -7.75 20.86
CA SER A 406 -30.48 -6.56 20.48
C SER A 406 -29.11 -6.98 19.88
N ASP A 407 -29.15 -7.91 18.90
CA ASP A 407 -28.10 -8.51 18.02
C ASP A 407 -28.08 -10.07 17.94
N TYR A 408 -29.25 -10.70 18.07
CA TYR A 408 -29.68 -12.13 17.95
C TYR A 408 -29.51 -13.10 19.17
N THR A 409 -30.59 -13.69 19.74
CA THR A 409 -30.52 -14.70 20.84
C THR A 409 -30.80 -16.17 20.46
N ALA A 410 -31.28 -16.46 19.27
CA ALA A 410 -31.34 -17.80 18.67
C ALA A 410 -31.64 -17.64 17.18
N TYR A 411 -31.35 -18.66 16.37
CA TYR A 411 -31.80 -18.71 14.98
C TYR A 411 -32.31 -20.09 14.61
N TRP A 412 -33.24 -20.10 13.67
CA TRP A 412 -33.78 -21.28 13.00
C TRP A 412 -33.59 -21.07 11.52
N SER A 413 -33.11 -22.09 10.82
CA SER A 413 -32.95 -22.05 9.38
C SER A 413 -33.68 -23.20 8.74
N GLU A 414 -34.43 -22.90 7.68
CA GLU A 414 -35.11 -23.89 6.86
C GLU A 414 -34.73 -23.69 5.40
N SER A 415 -34.59 -24.80 4.67
CA SER A 415 -34.32 -24.78 3.25
C SER A 415 -35.62 -24.54 2.48
N GLY A 416 -35.70 -23.43 1.75
CA GLY A 416 -36.80 -23.15 0.83
C GLY A 416 -36.60 -23.75 -0.57
N ARG A 417 -35.48 -24.43 -0.84
CA ARG A 417 -35.14 -24.93 -2.19
C ARG A 417 -36.21 -25.88 -2.76
N THR A 418 -36.92 -26.60 -1.91
CA THR A 418 -37.96 -27.57 -2.31
C THR A 418 -39.37 -27.01 -2.19
N ASP A 419 -39.52 -25.72 -1.90
CA ASP A 419 -40.83 -25.11 -1.77
C ASP A 419 -41.58 -25.17 -3.11
N PRO A 420 -42.83 -25.62 -3.11
CA PRO A 420 -43.63 -25.64 -4.32
C PRO A 420 -43.91 -24.18 -4.75
N PRO A 421 -43.76 -23.84 -6.04
CA PRO A 421 -44.18 -22.53 -6.52
C PRO A 421 -45.68 -22.37 -6.30
N SER A 422 -46.08 -21.28 -5.65
CA SER A 422 -47.48 -20.86 -5.59
C SER A 422 -47.92 -20.37 -6.98
N PRO A 423 -49.14 -20.71 -7.44
CA PRO A 423 -49.66 -20.25 -8.73
C PRO A 423 -49.77 -18.72 -8.84
#